data_AF-A0A2H5XSV3-F1
#
_entry.id   AF-A0A2H5XSV3-F1
#
_cell.length_a   1.000
_cell.length_b   1.000
_cell.length_c   1.000
_cell.angle_alpha   90.00
_cell.angle_beta   90.00
_cell.angle_gamma   90.00
#
_symmetry.space_group_name_H-M   'P 1'
#
loop_
_entity.id
_entity.type
_entity.pdbx_description
1 polymer ?
#
loop_
_entity_poly.entity_id
_entity_poly.type
_entity_poly.pdbx_seq_one_letter_code
_entity_poly.pdbx_strand_id
1 'polypeptide(L)'
;MWSYVGKKENDVWIWTAVFDKDTKFFEIGKRDEETFWKFYHQIPIAEEFQTENGYKAYEGLDNRKIGKYGCTNWNEGLHSFLRSKIAMLKRKTKAYAKSVRALYRALALVFIRWNLLPSG
;
A
#
# COMPACT_ATOMS: atom_id res chain seq x y z
N MET A 1 -4.46 2.62 -0.09
CA MET A 1 -5.62 2.13 -0.90
C MET A 1 -6.43 1.18 -0.03
N TRP A 2 -7.71 0.92 -0.31
CA TRP A 2 -8.51 -0.06 0.46
C TRP A 2 -9.18 -1.11 -0.42
N SER A 3 -9.52 -2.26 0.16
CA SER A 3 -10.24 -3.38 -0.48
C SER A 3 -11.24 -4.00 0.50
N TYR A 4 -12.04 -4.97 0.04
CA TYR A 4 -12.96 -5.75 0.87
C TYR A 4 -12.53 -7.21 0.92
N VAL A 5 -12.70 -7.84 2.08
CA VAL A 5 -12.32 -9.24 2.31
C VAL A 5 -13.50 -10.03 2.87
N GLY A 6 -13.93 -11.05 2.12
CA GLY A 6 -15.01 -11.98 2.51
C GLY A 6 -16.40 -11.37 2.41
N LYS A 7 -16.61 -10.17 2.98
CA LYS A 7 -17.85 -9.39 2.87
C LYS A 7 -17.53 -7.89 2.72
N LYS A 8 -18.49 -7.09 2.28
CA LYS A 8 -18.29 -5.65 2.02
C LYS A 8 -18.10 -4.83 3.30
N GLU A 9 -18.51 -5.36 4.44
CA GLU A 9 -18.40 -4.69 5.74
C GLU A 9 -16.99 -4.86 6.34
N ASN A 10 -16.17 -5.73 5.76
CA ASN A 10 -14.80 -5.98 6.20
C ASN A 10 -13.83 -5.30 5.22
N ASP A 11 -13.70 -3.99 5.36
CA ASP A 11 -12.71 -3.22 4.63
C ASP A 11 -11.32 -3.43 5.24
N VAL A 12 -10.34 -3.58 4.35
CA VAL A 12 -8.93 -3.67 4.71
C VAL A 12 -8.18 -2.57 4.01
N TRP A 13 -7.24 -1.97 4.72
CA TRP A 13 -6.32 -1.02 4.17
C TRP A 13 -5.10 -1.74 3.60
N ILE A 14 -4.70 -1.33 2.41
CA ILE A 14 -3.46 -1.70 1.76
C ILE A 14 -2.56 -0.47 1.85
N TRP A 15 -1.63 -0.53 2.79
CA TRP A 15 -0.53 0.41 2.92
C TRP A 15 0.46 0.14 1.80
N THR A 16 0.93 1.20 1.14
CA THR A 16 1.93 1.09 0.07
C THR A 16 2.96 2.18 0.22
N ALA A 17 4.21 1.85 -0.09
CA ALA A 17 5.30 2.80 -0.22
C ALA A 17 6.05 2.51 -1.53
N VAL A 18 6.44 3.58 -2.22
CA VAL A 18 7.35 3.49 -3.36
C VAL A 18 8.65 4.12 -2.91
N PHE A 19 9.72 3.33 -2.87
CA PHE A 19 11.04 3.81 -2.47
C PHE A 19 11.80 4.34 -3.69
N ASP A 20 11.79 3.58 -4.78
CA ASP A 20 12.32 4.00 -6.08
C ASP A 20 11.46 3.43 -7.24
N LYS A 21 11.90 3.61 -8.49
CA LYS A 21 11.19 3.16 -9.69
C LYS A 21 10.95 1.64 -9.72
N ASP A 22 11.80 0.86 -9.06
CA ASP A 22 11.83 -0.61 -9.06
C ASP A 22 11.33 -1.14 -7.70
N THR A 23 11.71 -0.52 -6.59
CA THR A 23 11.43 -0.97 -5.23
C THR A 23 10.12 -0.40 -4.66
N LYS A 24 9.17 -1.29 -4.35
CA LYS A 24 7.92 -0.95 -3.64
C LYS A 24 7.67 -1.88 -2.46
N PHE A 25 6.93 -1.37 -1.48
CA PHE A 25 6.53 -2.10 -0.29
C PHE A 25 5.01 -2.05 -0.11
N PHE A 26 4.45 -3.08 0.53
CA PHE A 26 3.05 -3.08 0.93
C PHE A 26 2.83 -3.83 2.25
N GLU A 27 1.77 -3.46 2.95
CA GLU A 27 1.25 -4.19 4.11
C GLU A 27 -0.28 -4.13 4.09
N ILE A 28 -0.94 -5.18 4.60
CA ILE A 28 -2.40 -5.22 4.72
C ILE A 28 -2.78 -5.19 6.18
N GLY A 29 -3.69 -4.29 6.55
CA GLY A 29 -4.26 -4.28 7.88
C GLY A 29 -5.34 -3.23 8.01
N LYS A 30 -5.48 -2.70 9.23
CA LYS A 30 -6.42 -1.62 9.50
C LYS A 30 -5.83 -0.28 9.06
N ARG A 31 -6.71 0.70 8.89
CA ARG A 31 -6.29 2.10 8.72
C ARG A 31 -6.12 2.74 10.10
N ASP A 32 -5.11 2.29 10.83
CA ASP A 32 -4.76 2.76 12.17
C ASP A 32 -3.23 2.95 12.33
N GLU A 33 -2.83 3.56 13.44
CA GLU A 33 -1.43 3.84 13.77
C GLU A 33 -0.62 2.56 13.98
N GLU A 34 -1.21 1.55 14.62
CA GLU A 34 -0.54 0.26 14.88
C GLU A 34 -0.09 -0.40 13.57
N THR A 35 -0.99 -0.52 12.59
CA THR A 35 -0.65 -1.10 11.28
C THR A 35 0.35 -0.22 10.54
N PHE A 36 0.21 1.11 10.65
CA PHE A 36 1.15 2.05 10.04
C PHE A 36 2.57 1.86 10.57
N TRP A 37 2.78 1.84 11.89
CA TRP A 37 4.11 1.68 12.49
C TRP A 37 4.72 0.32 12.18
N LYS A 38 3.91 -0.74 12.21
CA LYS A 38 4.36 -2.07 11.75
C LYS A 38 4.86 -2.03 10.30
N PHE A 39 4.18 -1.30 9.41
CA PHE A 39 4.60 -1.15 8.02
C PHE A 39 5.86 -0.26 7.92
N TYR A 40 5.92 0.83 8.67
CA TYR A 40 7.06 1.74 8.73
C TYR A 40 8.36 1.04 9.13
N HIS A 41 8.30 0.10 10.08
CA HIS A 41 9.47 -0.68 10.48
C HIS A 41 9.93 -1.73 9.46
N GLN A 42 9.16 -1.99 8.40
CA GLN A 42 9.53 -2.92 7.33
C GLN A 42 10.20 -2.22 6.14
N ILE A 43 10.11 -0.90 6.05
CA ILE A 43 10.67 -0.13 4.95
C ILE A 43 12.04 0.46 5.35
N PRO A 44 12.98 0.61 4.40
CA PRO A 44 14.25 1.26 4.67
C PRO A 44 14.05 2.67 5.24
N ILE A 45 14.96 3.08 6.13
CA ILE A 45 15.00 4.45 6.63
C ILE A 45 15.30 5.37 5.44
N ALA A 46 14.40 6.31 5.19
CA ALA A 46 14.56 7.33 4.18
C ALA A 46 14.85 8.68 4.85
N GLU A 47 15.60 9.53 4.15
CA GLU A 47 15.83 10.91 4.58
C GLU A 47 14.54 11.75 4.56
N GLU A 48 13.56 11.36 3.75
CA GLU A 48 12.29 12.07 3.60
C GLU A 48 11.13 11.09 3.35
N PHE A 49 10.01 11.30 4.04
CA PHE A 49 8.76 10.59 3.79
C PHE A 49 7.72 11.54 3.20
N GLN A 50 7.28 11.23 1.96
CA GLN A 50 6.18 11.94 1.31
C GLN A 50 4.86 11.23 1.55
N THR A 51 3.97 11.87 2.29
CA THR A 51 2.67 11.30 2.67
C THR A 51 1.51 12.06 2.02
N GLU A 52 0.53 11.35 1.46
CA GLU A 52 -0.73 11.95 1.05
C GLU A 52 -1.58 12.31 2.29
N ASN A 53 -1.89 13.61 2.41
CA ASN A 53 -2.75 14.21 3.44
C ASN A 53 -2.23 14.19 4.89
N GLY A 54 -2.84 15.07 5.69
CA GLY A 54 -2.66 15.31 7.13
C GLY A 54 -3.05 14.15 8.07
N TYR A 55 -2.87 12.89 7.70
CA TYR A 55 -3.34 11.79 8.56
C TYR A 55 -2.54 11.70 9.87
N LYS A 56 -3.24 11.49 11.00
CA LYS A 56 -2.65 11.49 12.35
C LYS A 56 -1.49 10.53 12.52
N ALA A 57 -1.56 9.35 11.90
CA ALA A 57 -0.46 8.37 11.98
C ALA A 57 0.86 8.90 11.39
N TYR A 58 0.82 9.91 10.53
CA TYR A 58 2.00 10.55 9.97
C TYR A 58 2.54 11.69 10.84
N GLU A 59 1.87 12.08 11.93
CA GLU A 59 2.33 13.14 12.83
C GLU A 59 3.61 12.75 13.58
N GLY A 60 3.85 11.45 13.81
CA GLY A 60 5.07 10.95 14.43
C GLY A 60 6.28 10.81 13.48
N LEU A 61 6.16 11.26 12.22
CA LEU A 61 7.27 11.22 11.26
C LEU A 61 8.01 12.57 11.26
N ASP A 62 9.17 12.61 11.90
CA ASP A 62 10.00 13.84 11.99
C ASP A 62 10.46 14.36 10.61
N ASN A 63 10.71 13.45 9.66
CA ASN A 63 11.20 13.77 8.31
C ASN A 63 10.09 13.84 7.25
N ARG A 64 8.88 14.24 7.66
CA ARG A 64 7.73 14.29 6.77
C ARG A 64 7.71 15.54 5.92
N LYS A 65 7.56 15.37 4.60
CA LYS A 65 7.10 16.45 3.71
C LYS A 65 5.70 16.16 3.19
N ILE A 66 4.80 17.11 3.44
CA ILE A 66 3.47 17.13 2.82
C ILE A 66 3.64 17.74 1.42
N GLY A 67 4.09 16.93 0.47
CA GLY A 67 4.22 17.32 -0.93
C GLY A 67 2.91 17.10 -1.69
N LYS A 68 2.47 18.10 -2.45
CA LYS A 68 1.27 18.00 -3.30
C LYS A 68 1.57 17.51 -4.73
N TYR A 69 2.85 17.46 -5.12
CA TYR A 69 3.28 17.16 -6.50
C TYR A 69 4.66 16.49 -6.49
N GLY A 70 4.75 15.22 -6.93
CA GLY A 70 6.00 14.45 -6.98
C GLY A 70 5.81 12.96 -6.74
N CYS A 71 6.19 12.46 -5.56
CA CYS A 71 6.12 11.02 -5.23
C CYS A 71 4.69 10.50 -5.00
N THR A 72 3.75 11.41 -4.74
CA THR A 72 2.31 11.11 -4.74
C THR A 72 1.87 10.41 -6.03
N ASN A 73 2.35 10.88 -7.19
CA ASN A 73 2.05 10.29 -8.49
C ASN A 73 2.57 8.86 -8.62
N TRP A 74 3.65 8.50 -7.91
CA TRP A 74 4.23 7.17 -7.97
C TRP A 74 3.37 6.16 -7.18
N ASN A 75 2.88 6.56 -6.02
CA ASN A 75 1.93 5.76 -5.24
C ASN A 75 0.58 5.62 -5.97
N GLU A 76 0.04 6.69 -6.55
CA GLU A 76 -1.17 6.64 -7.37
C GLU A 76 -0.98 5.74 -8.61
N GLY A 77 0.19 5.84 -9.25
CA GLY A 77 0.62 4.97 -10.34
C GLY A 77 0.65 3.50 -9.94
N LEU A 78 1.24 3.19 -8.78
CA LEU A 78 1.24 1.83 -8.21
C LEU A 78 -0.19 1.35 -7.95
N HIS A 79 -1.07 2.17 -7.36
CA HIS A 79 -2.46 1.76 -7.12
C HIS A 79 -3.21 1.47 -8.42
N SER A 80 -3.02 2.31 -9.44
CA SER A 80 -3.60 2.11 -10.77
C SER A 80 -3.08 0.83 -11.41
N PHE A 81 -1.76 0.58 -11.31
CA PHE A 81 -1.13 -0.66 -11.76
C PHE A 81 -1.69 -1.89 -11.04
N LEU A 82 -1.77 -1.89 -9.71
CA LEU A 82 -2.30 -3.00 -8.92
C LEU A 82 -3.76 -3.27 -9.26
N ARG A 83 -4.59 -2.24 -9.41
CA ARG A 83 -5.97 -2.38 -9.89
C ARG A 83 -6.01 -2.98 -11.29
N SER A 84 -5.10 -2.60 -12.18
CA SER A 84 -5.05 -3.17 -13.54
C SER A 84 -4.87 -4.69 -13.52
N LYS A 85 -4.03 -5.21 -12.61
CA LYS A 85 -3.65 -6.64 -12.51
C LYS A 85 -4.54 -7.47 -11.61
N ILE A 86 -5.04 -6.88 -10.52
CA ILE A 86 -5.77 -7.60 -9.48
C ILE A 86 -7.24 -7.23 -9.59
N ALA A 87 -8.03 -8.12 -10.20
CA ALA A 87 -9.45 -7.91 -10.44
C ALA A 87 -10.25 -7.58 -9.16
N MET A 88 -9.85 -8.15 -8.02
CA MET A 88 -10.51 -7.88 -6.73
C MET A 88 -10.27 -6.46 -6.17
N LEU A 89 -9.27 -5.74 -6.67
CA LEU A 89 -9.05 -4.33 -6.33
C LEU A 89 -9.87 -3.36 -7.21
N LYS A 90 -10.43 -3.85 -8.33
CA LYS A 90 -11.21 -3.05 -9.28
C LYS A 90 -12.69 -2.90 -8.89
N ARG A 91 -13.35 -3.96 -8.44
CA ARG A 91 -14.82 -3.98 -8.27
C ARG A 91 -15.23 -4.35 -6.85
N LYS A 92 -15.65 -3.31 -6.10
CA LYS A 92 -16.24 -3.36 -4.75
C LYS A 92 -17.31 -4.43 -4.54
N THR A 93 -18.01 -4.87 -5.59
CA THR A 93 -19.25 -5.65 -5.47
C THR A 93 -19.24 -7.03 -6.11
N LYS A 94 -18.24 -7.36 -6.95
CA LYS A 94 -18.25 -8.62 -7.75
C LYS A 94 -17.01 -9.48 -7.59
N ALA A 95 -15.89 -8.91 -7.16
CA ALA A 95 -14.66 -9.66 -6.93
C ALA A 95 -14.02 -9.09 -5.66
N TYR A 96 -14.13 -9.80 -4.56
CA TYR A 96 -13.42 -9.49 -3.32
C TYR A 96 -12.56 -10.69 -2.94
N ALA A 97 -11.50 -10.45 -2.17
CA ALA A 97 -10.67 -11.54 -1.68
C ALA A 97 -11.48 -12.40 -0.70
N LYS A 98 -11.38 -13.73 -0.77
CA LYS A 98 -12.06 -14.61 0.20
C LYS A 98 -11.47 -14.50 1.61
N SER A 99 -10.22 -14.06 1.73
CA SER A 99 -9.52 -13.85 2.99
C SER A 99 -8.37 -12.84 2.82
N VAL A 100 -7.88 -12.27 3.92
CA VAL A 100 -6.72 -11.36 3.93
C VAL A 100 -5.51 -12.07 3.32
N ARG A 101 -5.33 -13.36 3.64
CA ARG A 101 -4.28 -14.20 3.08
C ARG A 101 -4.35 -14.33 1.56
N ALA A 102 -5.56 -14.42 0.98
CA ALA A 102 -5.73 -14.47 -0.46
C ALA A 102 -5.35 -13.14 -1.11
N LEU A 103 -5.74 -12.01 -0.50
CA LEU A 103 -5.33 -10.68 -0.95
C LEU A 103 -3.81 -10.51 -0.88
N TYR A 104 -3.20 -10.92 0.23
CA TYR A 104 -1.75 -10.88 0.43
C TYR A 104 -1.02 -11.69 -0.64
N ARG A 105 -1.45 -12.93 -0.90
CA ARG A 105 -0.87 -13.78 -1.95
C ARG A 105 -1.00 -13.16 -3.34
N ALA A 106 -2.15 -12.56 -3.65
CA ALA A 106 -2.35 -11.89 -4.94
C ALA A 106 -1.41 -10.69 -5.12
N LEU A 107 -1.24 -9.87 -4.08
CA LEU A 107 -0.27 -8.77 -4.08
C LEU A 107 1.16 -9.29 -4.21
N ALA A 108 1.57 -10.26 -3.37
CA ALA A 108 2.90 -10.84 -3.40
C ALA A 108 3.24 -11.43 -4.79
N LEU A 109 2.30 -12.14 -5.41
CA LEU A 109 2.49 -12.68 -6.77
C LEU A 109 2.71 -11.58 -7.81
N VAL A 110 1.97 -10.46 -7.72
CA VAL A 110 2.19 -9.31 -8.62
C VAL A 110 3.55 -8.67 -8.35
N PHE A 111 3.94 -8.50 -7.08
CA PHE A 111 5.23 -7.91 -6.72
C PHE A 111 6.40 -8.77 -7.22
N ILE A 112 6.33 -10.09 -7.06
CA ILE A 112 7.36 -11.02 -7.57
C ILE A 112 7.37 -11.01 -9.11
N ARG A 113 6.20 -11.18 -9.75
CA ARG A 113 6.10 -11.34 -11.21
C ARG A 113 6.61 -10.12 -12.00
N TRP A 114 6.53 -8.95 -11.39
CA TRP A 114 6.92 -7.66 -11.99
C TRP A 114 8.18 -7.06 -11.34
N ASN A 115 8.92 -7.86 -10.55
CA ASN A 115 10.16 -7.46 -9.91
C ASN A 115 10.05 -6.14 -9.14
N LEU A 116 9.00 -6.03 -8.32
CA LEU A 116 8.70 -4.83 -7.51
C LEU A 116 9.27 -4.93 -6.09
N LEU A 117 9.84 -6.08 -5.72
CA LEU A 117 10.45 -6.31 -4.42
C LEU A 117 11.87 -5.73 -4.39
N PRO A 118 12.40 -5.39 -3.20
CA PRO A 118 13.79 -5.01 -3.06
C PRO A 118 14.69 -6.12 -3.61
N SER A 119 15.66 -5.73 -4.43
CA SER A 119 16.81 -6.59 -4.74
C SER A 119 17.63 -6.68 -3.46
N GLY A 120 17.75 -7.87 -2.88
CA GLY A 120 18.60 -8.10 -1.71
C GLY A 120 20.08 -7.87 -2.01
#